data_AF-A0A961HCH9-F1
#
_entry.id   AF-A0A961HCH9-F1
#
_cell.length_a   1.000
_cell.length_b   1.000
_cell.length_c   1.000
_cell.angle_alpha   90.00
_cell.angle_beta   90.00
_cell.angle_gamma   90.00
#
_symmetry.space_group_name_H-M   'P 1'
#
loop_
_entity.id
_entity.type
_entity.pdbx_description
1 polymer ?
#
loop_
_entity_poly.entity_id
_entity_poly.type
_entity_poly.pdbx_seq_one_letter_code
_entity_poly.pdbx_strand_id
1 'polypeptide(L)'
;MSDATDDAELLTRAAVELNRHNHLLREIGGRFALAGRELYLVGGSVRDAVLGRLTSDLDFTTDARPEEVQHIVRPWADAMWDTGIDFGTVGAAKAGHRLEITTFRADSYDQVSRNPQVRFGDSLAEDLVRRDFTANAMAVRITATGPGEFQDPLGGLTAIRNRVLDTPAEPSVSFGDDPLRMLRAARFVSQLRFGVADRVQQAIVAMAPQLSRITVERVAVELDKMLLGADPVAGIELMVRTGLGEVVLPEVGGMRMAIDEHHQHKDVYQHSLTVLRQAIALEDAGPDLVLRWAALLHDIGKPATRRHETDGGVSFHHHEVVGAKMVRKRMRTLKYSKQMVDDVSQLVYL
;
A
#
# COMPACT_ATOMS: atom_id res chain seq x y z
N MET A 1 31.36 -6.49 -8.55
CA MET A 1 31.11 -7.93 -8.82
C MET A 1 29.95 -8.47 -8.00
N SER A 2 29.75 -8.02 -6.74
CA SER A 2 28.57 -8.37 -5.92
C SER A 2 27.23 -8.00 -6.57
N ASP A 3 27.11 -6.76 -7.04
CA ASP A 3 25.83 -6.19 -7.48
C ASP A 3 25.24 -6.91 -8.70
N ALA A 4 26.09 -7.29 -9.65
CA ALA A 4 25.67 -8.03 -10.83
C ALA A 4 25.26 -9.48 -10.51
N THR A 5 25.87 -10.09 -9.48
CA THR A 5 25.48 -11.42 -8.99
C THR A 5 24.14 -11.36 -8.27
N ASP A 6 23.94 -10.35 -7.42
CA ASP A 6 22.68 -10.14 -6.70
C ASP A 6 21.52 -9.86 -7.67
N ASP A 7 21.73 -9.00 -8.68
CA ASP A 7 20.72 -8.70 -9.69
C ASP A 7 20.40 -9.96 -10.54
N ALA A 8 21.41 -10.80 -10.84
CA ALA A 8 21.18 -12.07 -11.52
C ALA A 8 20.34 -13.06 -10.69
N GLU A 9 20.55 -13.13 -9.37
CA GLU A 9 19.72 -13.94 -8.48
C GLU A 9 18.28 -13.44 -8.43
N LEU A 10 18.08 -12.12 -8.35
CA LEU A 10 16.76 -11.49 -8.36
C LEU A 10 16.01 -11.79 -9.66
N LEU A 11 16.67 -11.63 -10.80
CA LEU A 11 16.11 -11.95 -12.11
C LEU A 11 15.83 -13.44 -12.28
N THR A 12 16.69 -14.32 -11.73
CA THR A 12 16.46 -15.77 -11.75
C THR A 12 15.21 -16.13 -10.94
N ARG A 13 15.03 -15.55 -9.75
CA ARG A 13 13.80 -15.74 -8.95
C ARG A 13 12.57 -15.27 -9.72
N ALA A 14 12.63 -14.09 -10.33
CA ALA A 14 11.54 -13.58 -11.15
C ALA A 14 11.21 -14.53 -12.30
N ALA A 15 12.20 -15.03 -13.03
CA ALA A 15 12.00 -15.98 -14.11
C ALA A 15 11.34 -17.29 -13.62
N VAL A 16 11.74 -17.82 -12.46
CA VAL A 16 11.13 -19.01 -11.86
C VAL A 16 9.67 -18.76 -11.50
N GLU A 17 9.36 -17.65 -10.83
CA GLU A 17 7.98 -17.31 -10.46
C GLU A 17 7.09 -17.10 -11.69
N LEU A 18 7.55 -16.31 -12.66
CA LEU A 18 6.78 -16.05 -13.89
C LEU A 18 6.52 -17.32 -14.70
N ASN A 19 7.47 -18.25 -14.71
CA ASN A 19 7.30 -19.54 -15.40
C ASN A 19 6.19 -20.41 -14.79
N ARG A 20 5.84 -20.23 -13.51
CA ARG A 20 4.68 -20.92 -12.90
C ARG A 20 3.35 -20.48 -13.52
N HIS A 21 3.30 -19.27 -14.07
CA HIS A 21 2.14 -18.71 -14.75
C HIS A 21 2.27 -18.74 -16.29
N ASN A 22 3.27 -19.44 -16.84
CA ASN A 22 3.63 -19.36 -18.26
C ASN A 22 2.46 -19.66 -19.20
N HIS A 23 1.62 -20.64 -18.86
CA HIS A 23 0.46 -20.97 -19.69
C HIS A 23 -0.48 -19.77 -19.88
N LEU A 24 -0.90 -19.16 -18.76
CA LEU A 24 -1.75 -17.97 -18.76
C LEU A 24 -1.07 -16.79 -19.49
N LEU A 25 0.20 -16.53 -19.18
CA LEU A 25 0.96 -15.42 -19.75
C LEU A 25 1.10 -15.56 -21.28
N ARG A 26 1.31 -16.78 -21.78
CA ARG A 26 1.35 -17.07 -23.22
C ARG A 26 0.02 -16.84 -23.91
N GLU A 27 -1.08 -17.29 -23.30
CA GLU A 27 -2.42 -17.11 -23.87
C GLU A 27 -2.79 -15.63 -24.01
N ILE A 28 -2.63 -14.85 -22.94
CA ILE A 28 -2.96 -13.42 -22.98
C ILE A 28 -1.98 -12.65 -23.86
N GLY A 29 -0.68 -12.94 -23.79
CA GLY A 29 0.33 -12.33 -24.64
C GLY A 29 0.08 -12.60 -26.13
N GLY A 30 -0.36 -13.82 -26.48
CA GLY A 30 -0.76 -14.17 -27.84
C GLY A 30 -1.95 -13.37 -28.35
N ARG A 31 -2.94 -13.11 -27.48
CA ARG A 31 -4.13 -12.32 -27.83
C ARG A 31 -3.81 -10.86 -28.10
N PHE A 32 -3.00 -10.23 -27.24
CA PHE A 32 -2.53 -8.86 -27.47
C PHE A 32 -1.65 -8.77 -28.72
N ALA A 33 -0.75 -9.74 -28.93
CA ALA A 33 0.07 -9.79 -30.13
C ALA A 33 -0.77 -9.93 -31.42
N LEU A 34 -1.81 -10.75 -31.44
CA LEU A 34 -2.74 -10.89 -32.57
C LEU A 34 -3.50 -9.58 -32.87
N ALA A 35 -3.76 -8.77 -31.84
CA ALA A 35 -4.36 -7.45 -31.99
C ALA A 35 -3.35 -6.35 -32.34
N GLY A 36 -2.07 -6.67 -32.50
CA GLY A 36 -1.01 -5.69 -32.77
C GLY A 36 -0.70 -4.77 -31.59
N ARG A 37 -1.00 -5.21 -30.36
CA ARG A 37 -0.85 -4.45 -29.12
C ARG A 37 0.25 -5.02 -28.25
N GLU A 38 0.85 -4.16 -27.45
CA GLU A 38 1.86 -4.53 -26.47
C GLU A 38 1.23 -4.84 -25.12
N LEU A 39 1.82 -5.78 -24.38
CA LEU A 39 1.38 -6.14 -23.05
C LEU A 39 2.59 -6.32 -22.15
N TYR A 40 2.55 -5.70 -20.99
CA TYR A 40 3.61 -5.77 -19.99
C TYR A 40 3.02 -6.13 -18.63
N LEU A 41 3.60 -7.11 -17.96
CA LEU A 41 3.39 -7.30 -16.53
C LEU A 41 4.18 -6.22 -15.78
N VAL A 42 3.59 -5.58 -14.77
CA VAL A 42 4.17 -4.39 -14.12
C VAL A 42 3.88 -4.34 -12.61
N GLY A 43 4.45 -3.35 -11.92
CA GLY A 43 3.97 -2.99 -10.57
C GLY A 43 4.32 -4.01 -9.49
N GLY A 44 3.33 -4.26 -8.62
CA GLY A 44 3.48 -5.22 -7.52
C GLY A 44 3.78 -6.62 -8.01
N SER A 45 3.22 -7.02 -9.15
CA SER A 45 3.46 -8.33 -9.76
C SER A 45 4.93 -8.56 -10.10
N VAL A 46 5.59 -7.61 -10.77
CA VAL A 46 7.02 -7.75 -11.12
C VAL A 46 7.89 -7.73 -9.86
N ARG A 47 7.62 -6.81 -8.92
CA ARG A 47 8.32 -6.75 -7.63
C ARG A 47 8.19 -8.06 -6.87
N ASP A 48 6.99 -8.63 -6.79
CA ASP A 48 6.72 -9.82 -6.00
C ASP A 48 7.27 -11.08 -6.69
N ALA A 49 7.34 -11.12 -8.03
CA ALA A 49 8.10 -12.12 -8.76
C ALA A 49 9.61 -12.06 -8.41
N VAL A 50 10.20 -10.87 -8.41
CA VAL A 50 11.60 -10.65 -8.02
C VAL A 50 11.86 -11.07 -6.57
N LEU A 51 10.89 -10.83 -5.67
CA LEU A 51 10.95 -11.23 -4.27
C LEU A 51 10.60 -12.72 -4.04
N GLY A 52 10.23 -13.49 -5.07
CA GLY A 52 9.91 -14.92 -4.95
C GLY A 52 8.56 -15.22 -4.31
N ARG A 53 7.57 -14.33 -4.45
CA ARG A 53 6.26 -14.40 -3.78
C ARG A 53 5.11 -13.92 -4.67
N LEU A 54 5.22 -14.14 -5.98
CA LEU A 54 4.17 -13.76 -6.93
C LEU A 54 2.86 -14.49 -6.60
N THR A 55 1.75 -13.77 -6.65
CA THR A 55 0.40 -14.31 -6.43
C THR A 55 -0.35 -14.44 -7.76
N SER A 56 -1.58 -14.97 -7.70
CA SER A 56 -2.48 -15.05 -8.85
C SER A 56 -3.18 -13.72 -9.19
N ASP A 57 -2.88 -12.63 -8.47
CA ASP A 57 -3.30 -11.27 -8.81
C ASP A 57 -2.20 -10.62 -9.67
N LEU A 58 -2.48 -10.46 -10.96
CA LEU A 58 -1.51 -10.00 -11.95
C LEU A 58 -1.90 -8.63 -12.52
N ASP A 59 -0.96 -7.69 -12.45
CA ASP A 59 -1.09 -6.32 -12.96
C ASP A 59 -0.40 -6.19 -14.31
N PHE A 60 -1.17 -5.81 -15.33
CA PHE A 60 -0.68 -5.56 -16.67
C PHE A 60 -0.88 -4.11 -17.09
N THR A 61 -0.06 -3.69 -18.04
CA THR A 61 -0.24 -2.44 -18.78
C THR A 61 -0.08 -2.64 -20.28
N THR A 62 -0.76 -1.82 -21.07
CA THR A 62 -0.83 -1.95 -22.53
C THR A 62 -1.02 -0.60 -23.22
N ASP A 63 -0.64 -0.49 -24.49
CA ASP A 63 -0.97 0.65 -25.35
C ASP A 63 -2.43 0.63 -25.81
N ALA A 64 -3.12 -0.50 -25.70
CA ALA A 64 -4.52 -0.66 -26.08
C ALA A 64 -5.46 0.18 -25.19
N ARG A 65 -6.43 0.87 -25.81
CA ARG A 65 -7.46 1.61 -25.07
C ARG A 65 -8.43 0.63 -24.36
N PRO A 66 -9.17 1.05 -23.31
CA PRO A 66 -10.00 0.14 -22.53
C PRO A 66 -11.02 -0.67 -23.34
N GLU A 67 -11.65 -0.05 -24.35
CA GLU A 67 -12.58 -0.73 -25.26
C GLU A 67 -11.91 -1.85 -26.08
N GLU A 68 -10.67 -1.61 -26.53
CA GLU A 68 -9.88 -2.62 -27.24
C GLU A 68 -9.46 -3.75 -26.31
N VAL A 69 -9.03 -3.42 -25.07
CA VAL A 69 -8.72 -4.42 -24.04
C VAL A 69 -9.92 -5.32 -23.79
N GLN A 70 -11.11 -4.75 -23.63
CA GLN A 70 -12.34 -5.53 -23.49
C GLN A 70 -12.58 -6.44 -24.69
N HIS A 71 -12.38 -5.95 -25.92
CA HIS A 71 -12.56 -6.76 -27.12
C HIS A 71 -11.58 -7.95 -27.18
N ILE A 72 -10.32 -7.72 -26.81
CA ILE A 72 -9.26 -8.74 -26.81
C ILE A 72 -9.52 -9.82 -25.74
N VAL A 73 -9.96 -9.39 -24.55
CA VAL A 73 -10.00 -10.22 -23.33
C VAL A 73 -11.35 -10.91 -23.14
N ARG A 74 -12.47 -10.27 -23.50
CA ARG A 74 -13.83 -10.83 -23.32
C ARG A 74 -14.04 -12.23 -23.91
N PRO A 75 -13.56 -12.59 -25.10
CA PRO A 75 -13.74 -13.95 -25.65
C PRO A 75 -12.83 -15.01 -25.00
N TRP A 76 -11.99 -14.63 -24.04
CA TRP A 76 -11.03 -15.51 -23.37
C TRP A 76 -11.33 -15.71 -21.88
N ALA A 77 -11.64 -14.59 -21.21
CA ALA A 77 -11.76 -14.51 -19.78
C ALA A 77 -13.00 -15.27 -19.30
N ASP A 78 -12.91 -15.86 -18.12
CA ASP A 78 -14.03 -16.53 -17.48
C ASP A 78 -15.01 -15.49 -16.91
N ALA A 79 -14.50 -14.33 -16.50
CA ALA A 79 -15.28 -13.16 -16.12
C ALA A 79 -14.53 -11.87 -16.45
N MET A 80 -15.26 -10.76 -16.62
CA MET A 80 -14.70 -9.43 -16.87
C MET A 80 -15.58 -8.35 -16.21
N TRP A 81 -14.96 -7.30 -15.68
CA TRP A 81 -15.64 -6.19 -15.04
C TRP A 81 -14.93 -4.87 -15.33
N ASP A 82 -15.73 -3.79 -15.31
CA ASP A 82 -15.30 -2.45 -15.71
C ASP A 82 -15.04 -1.55 -14.49
N THR A 83 -14.89 -2.15 -13.30
CA THR A 83 -14.51 -1.43 -12.08
C THR A 83 -13.13 -0.84 -12.28
N GLY A 84 -13.07 0.48 -12.50
CA GLY A 84 -11.82 1.19 -12.79
C GLY A 84 -11.66 1.63 -14.25
N ILE A 85 -12.66 1.44 -15.11
CA ILE A 85 -12.60 1.85 -16.52
C ILE A 85 -12.39 3.36 -16.69
N ASP A 86 -12.94 4.16 -15.78
CA ASP A 86 -12.72 5.62 -15.71
C ASP A 86 -11.25 5.98 -15.51
N PHE A 87 -10.45 5.03 -14.97
CA PHE A 87 -9.01 5.15 -14.78
C PHE A 87 -8.18 4.41 -15.83
N GLY A 88 -8.83 3.83 -16.84
CA GLY A 88 -8.20 3.05 -17.90
C GLY A 88 -7.96 1.58 -17.57
N THR A 89 -8.57 1.07 -16.50
CA THR A 89 -8.33 -0.30 -16.03
C THR A 89 -9.52 -1.21 -16.32
N VAL A 90 -9.24 -2.36 -16.93
CA VAL A 90 -10.20 -3.45 -17.16
C VAL A 90 -9.80 -4.62 -16.28
N GLY A 91 -10.74 -5.11 -15.47
CA GLY A 91 -10.52 -6.29 -14.64
C GLY A 91 -11.03 -7.55 -15.31
N ALA A 92 -10.30 -8.65 -15.19
CA ALA A 92 -10.68 -9.95 -15.73
C ALA A 92 -10.29 -11.09 -14.79
N ALA A 93 -10.98 -12.23 -14.91
CA ALA A 93 -10.62 -13.47 -14.24
C ALA A 93 -10.39 -14.58 -15.24
N LYS A 94 -9.34 -15.38 -15.02
CA LYS A 94 -9.06 -16.57 -15.83
C LYS A 94 -8.39 -17.67 -15.02
N ALA A 95 -8.97 -18.86 -15.00
CA ALA A 95 -8.39 -20.05 -14.35
C ALA A 95 -7.86 -19.77 -12.93
N GLY A 96 -8.69 -19.12 -12.12
CA GLY A 96 -8.35 -18.72 -10.74
C GLY A 96 -7.41 -17.51 -10.61
N HIS A 97 -6.97 -16.90 -11.71
CA HIS A 97 -6.19 -15.66 -11.70
C HIS A 97 -7.09 -14.45 -11.83
N ARG A 98 -6.71 -13.38 -11.13
CA ARG A 98 -7.31 -12.06 -11.24
C ARG A 98 -6.34 -11.16 -11.99
N LEU A 99 -6.82 -10.49 -13.02
CA LEU A 99 -6.01 -9.69 -13.94
C LEU A 99 -6.52 -8.26 -13.88
N GLU A 100 -5.63 -7.30 -13.68
CA GLU A 100 -5.92 -5.88 -13.82
C GLU A 100 -5.11 -5.36 -15.01
N ILE A 101 -5.77 -4.97 -16.10
CA ILE A 101 -5.12 -4.54 -17.33
C ILE A 101 -5.39 -3.05 -17.53
N THR A 102 -4.34 -2.24 -17.40
CA THR A 102 -4.45 -0.77 -17.45
C THR A 102 -3.83 -0.22 -18.73
N THR A 103 -4.52 0.68 -19.42
CA THR A 103 -3.93 1.41 -20.55
C THR A 103 -2.80 2.32 -20.06
N PHE A 104 -1.71 2.46 -20.82
CA PHE A 104 -0.66 3.45 -20.53
C PHE A 104 -1.26 4.81 -20.25
N ARG A 105 -0.63 5.55 -19.35
CA ARG A 105 -1.12 6.88 -18.97
C ARG A 105 -0.04 7.95 -19.18
N ALA A 106 -0.43 9.12 -19.72
CA ALA A 106 0.43 10.27 -20.01
C ALA A 106 0.09 11.55 -19.22
N ASP A 107 -0.79 11.46 -18.21
CA ASP A 107 -1.23 12.64 -17.44
C ASP A 107 -0.13 13.57 -16.90
N SER A 108 -0.26 14.86 -17.20
CA SER A 108 0.32 15.98 -16.45
C SER A 108 -0.76 16.60 -15.56
N TYR A 109 -0.57 16.61 -14.24
CA TYR A 109 -1.57 17.12 -13.30
C TYR A 109 -1.63 18.65 -13.25
N ASP A 110 -2.81 19.18 -12.91
CA ASP A 110 -3.02 20.61 -12.61
C ASP A 110 -2.80 20.97 -11.13
N GLN A 111 -2.44 19.98 -10.28
CA GLN A 111 -2.26 20.09 -8.82
C GLN A 111 -3.48 20.60 -8.02
N VAL A 112 -4.65 20.73 -8.67
CA VAL A 112 -5.86 21.35 -8.09
C VAL A 112 -6.99 20.33 -7.92
N SER A 113 -7.15 19.37 -8.83
CA SER A 113 -8.26 18.40 -8.76
C SER A 113 -8.05 17.29 -7.72
N ARG A 114 -9.15 16.84 -7.08
CA ARG A 114 -9.15 15.79 -6.04
C ARG A 114 -8.81 14.39 -6.56
N ASN A 115 -9.00 14.18 -7.86
CA ASN A 115 -8.72 12.93 -8.56
C ASN A 115 -7.84 13.25 -9.78
N PRO A 116 -6.88 12.38 -10.13
CA PRO A 116 -6.20 12.49 -11.41
C PRO A 116 -7.21 12.57 -12.56
N GLN A 117 -7.09 13.56 -13.45
CA GLN A 117 -7.62 13.39 -14.80
C GLN A 117 -6.85 12.23 -15.45
N VAL A 118 -7.50 11.42 -16.27
CA VAL A 118 -6.89 10.25 -16.92
C VAL A 118 -6.74 10.55 -18.40
N ARG A 119 -5.49 10.65 -18.84
CA ARG A 119 -5.03 10.81 -20.21
C ARG A 119 -4.21 9.59 -20.51
N PHE A 120 -4.61 8.90 -21.56
CA PHE A 120 -3.89 7.73 -22.00
C PHE A 120 -2.61 8.16 -22.71
N GLY A 121 -1.52 7.46 -22.40
CA GLY A 121 -0.23 7.62 -23.02
C GLY A 121 0.00 6.59 -24.09
N ASP A 122 1.16 6.70 -24.74
CA ASP A 122 1.54 5.83 -25.86
C ASP A 122 2.90 5.15 -25.61
N SER A 123 3.52 5.34 -24.43
CA SER A 123 4.80 4.74 -24.07
C SER A 123 4.82 4.14 -22.67
N LEU A 124 5.48 2.98 -22.55
CA LEU A 124 5.74 2.33 -21.27
C LEU A 124 6.65 3.18 -20.37
N ALA A 125 7.64 3.88 -20.95
CA ALA A 125 8.58 4.68 -20.17
C ALA A 125 7.87 5.80 -19.37
N GLU A 126 6.91 6.48 -19.99
CA GLU A 126 6.07 7.48 -19.31
C GLU A 126 5.17 6.83 -18.24
N ASP A 127 4.66 5.62 -18.49
CA ASP A 127 3.88 4.86 -17.50
C ASP A 127 4.72 4.41 -16.28
N LEU A 128 6.01 4.13 -16.45
CA LEU A 128 6.85 3.71 -15.34
C LEU A 128 7.25 4.89 -14.43
N VAL A 129 7.55 6.06 -15.00
CA VAL A 129 7.96 7.25 -14.23
C VAL A 129 6.84 7.77 -13.32
N ARG A 130 5.58 7.63 -13.73
CA ARG A 130 4.41 8.05 -12.95
C ARG A 130 4.09 7.11 -11.78
N ARG A 131 4.77 5.97 -11.63
CA ARG A 131 4.48 5.03 -10.53
C ARG A 131 4.94 5.60 -9.20
N ASP A 132 4.42 5.00 -8.13
CA ASP A 132 4.63 5.49 -6.78
C ASP A 132 6.09 5.32 -6.31
N PHE A 133 6.66 4.13 -6.52
CA PHE A 133 8.02 3.80 -6.10
C PHE A 133 8.78 3.06 -7.20
N THR A 134 10.10 3.25 -7.26
CA THR A 134 11.01 2.59 -8.21
C THR A 134 10.92 1.07 -8.12
N ALA A 135 10.78 0.52 -6.91
CA ALA A 135 10.55 -0.91 -6.69
C ALA A 135 9.27 -1.46 -7.35
N ASN A 136 8.32 -0.60 -7.75
CA ASN A 136 7.12 -0.95 -8.50
C ASN A 136 7.18 -0.48 -9.97
N ALA A 137 8.25 0.18 -10.38
CA ALA A 137 8.42 0.81 -11.69
C ALA A 137 9.28 -0.04 -12.64
N MET A 138 9.02 -1.35 -12.63
CA MET A 138 9.63 -2.34 -13.52
C MET A 138 8.55 -3.02 -14.37
N ALA A 139 8.95 -3.57 -15.51
CA ALA A 139 8.07 -4.23 -16.44
C ALA A 139 8.68 -5.52 -17.00
N VAL A 140 7.82 -6.47 -17.36
CA VAL A 140 8.19 -7.66 -18.15
C VAL A 140 7.27 -7.74 -19.35
N ARG A 141 7.84 -7.74 -20.56
CA ARG A 141 7.06 -7.88 -21.80
C ARG A 141 6.43 -9.27 -21.86
N ILE A 142 5.15 -9.34 -22.18
CA ILE A 142 4.40 -10.60 -22.28
C ILE A 142 4.05 -10.85 -23.74
N THR A 143 4.44 -12.01 -24.25
CA THR A 143 4.36 -12.36 -25.68
C THR A 143 3.66 -13.71 -25.86
N ALA A 144 3.37 -14.09 -27.10
CA ALA A 144 2.82 -15.42 -27.43
C ALA A 144 3.72 -16.59 -26.97
N THR A 145 5.02 -16.34 -26.78
CA THR A 145 5.99 -17.33 -26.29
C THR A 145 6.17 -17.29 -24.78
N GLY A 146 5.59 -16.30 -24.09
CA GLY A 146 5.59 -16.17 -22.64
C GLY A 146 6.23 -14.87 -22.16
N PRO A 147 6.72 -14.82 -20.90
CA PRO A 147 7.54 -13.73 -20.40
C PRO A 147 8.76 -13.51 -21.31
N GLY A 148 8.98 -12.27 -21.71
CA GLY A 148 10.07 -11.84 -22.58
C GLY A 148 11.04 -10.92 -21.85
N GLU A 149 11.34 -9.78 -22.48
CA GLU A 149 12.30 -8.81 -21.95
C GLU A 149 11.86 -8.23 -20.60
N PHE A 150 12.79 -8.19 -19.65
CA PHE A 150 12.67 -7.49 -18.38
C PHE A 150 13.20 -6.06 -18.53
N GLN A 151 12.41 -5.06 -18.15
CA GLN A 151 12.73 -3.65 -18.28
C GLN A 151 12.73 -2.98 -16.90
N ASP A 152 13.87 -2.42 -16.53
CA ASP A 152 14.06 -1.63 -15.31
C ASP A 152 14.85 -0.33 -15.60
N PRO A 153 14.24 0.65 -16.27
CA PRO A 153 14.91 1.91 -16.59
C PRO A 153 15.11 2.83 -15.37
N LEU A 154 14.52 2.51 -14.22
CA LEU A 154 14.41 3.40 -13.06
C LEU A 154 15.09 2.85 -11.79
N GLY A 155 15.79 1.72 -11.91
CA GLY A 155 16.56 1.13 -10.81
C GLY A 155 15.72 0.45 -9.73
N GLY A 156 14.58 -0.15 -10.09
CA GLY A 156 13.74 -0.94 -9.20
C GLY A 156 14.44 -2.15 -8.60
N LEU A 157 15.31 -2.85 -9.35
CA LEU A 157 16.13 -3.94 -8.81
C LEU A 157 17.09 -3.44 -7.73
N THR A 158 17.71 -2.27 -7.96
CA THR A 158 18.58 -1.62 -6.97
C THR A 158 17.80 -1.24 -5.71
N ALA A 159 16.60 -0.70 -5.87
CA ALA A 159 15.72 -0.36 -4.74
C ALA A 159 15.33 -1.59 -3.91
N ILE A 160 15.02 -2.70 -4.57
CA ILE A 160 14.70 -3.98 -3.92
C ILE A 160 15.92 -4.56 -3.20
N ARG A 161 17.09 -4.57 -3.85
CA ARG A 161 18.36 -5.04 -3.29
C ARG A 161 18.74 -4.26 -2.04
N ASN A 162 18.66 -2.93 -2.11
CA ASN A 162 18.97 -2.06 -1.00
C ASN A 162 17.87 -2.01 0.07
N ARG A 163 16.68 -2.56 -0.23
CA ARG A 163 15.47 -2.50 0.61
C ARG A 163 15.12 -1.07 1.00
N VAL A 164 15.18 -0.15 0.03
CA VAL A 164 14.86 1.26 0.21
C VAL A 164 13.82 1.67 -0.81
N LEU A 165 12.69 2.20 -0.32
CA LEU A 165 11.66 2.81 -1.16
C LEU A 165 12.12 4.18 -1.61
N ASP A 166 12.09 4.39 -2.92
CA ASP A 166 12.36 5.68 -3.54
C ASP A 166 11.36 5.98 -4.66
N THR A 167 11.12 7.25 -5.00
CA THR A 167 10.17 7.63 -6.06
C THR A 167 10.88 7.68 -7.42
N PRO A 168 10.24 7.28 -8.54
CA PRO A 168 10.89 7.37 -9.86
C PRO A 168 11.25 8.80 -10.29
N ALA A 169 10.35 9.75 -10.00
CA ALA A 169 10.56 11.18 -10.22
C ALA A 169 10.93 11.89 -8.91
N GLU A 170 11.01 13.22 -8.96
CA GLU A 170 11.14 14.05 -7.77
C GLU A 170 9.93 13.79 -6.83
N PRO A 171 10.15 13.61 -5.50
CA PRO A 171 9.08 13.15 -4.63
C PRO A 171 7.93 14.15 -4.50
N SER A 172 8.21 15.47 -4.55
CA SER A 172 7.16 16.49 -4.48
C SER A 172 6.25 16.50 -5.71
N VAL A 173 6.77 16.19 -6.90
CA VAL A 173 5.96 15.96 -8.10
C VAL A 173 5.11 14.70 -7.91
N SER A 174 5.73 13.57 -7.53
CA SER A 174 5.01 12.30 -7.33
C SER A 174 3.87 12.41 -6.31
N PHE A 175 4.11 13.09 -5.18
CA PHE A 175 3.12 13.30 -4.13
C PHE A 175 2.13 14.40 -4.45
N GLY A 176 2.51 15.39 -5.27
CA GLY A 176 1.59 16.41 -5.78
C GLY A 176 0.56 15.82 -6.73
N ASP A 177 0.97 14.82 -7.52
CA ASP A 177 0.11 14.06 -8.42
C ASP A 177 -0.88 13.18 -7.65
N ASP A 178 -0.40 12.42 -6.65
CA ASP A 178 -1.27 11.61 -5.78
C ASP A 178 -0.76 11.62 -4.33
N PRO A 179 -1.34 12.48 -3.47
CA PRO A 179 -0.97 12.54 -2.06
C PRO A 179 -1.10 11.20 -1.31
N LEU A 180 -1.94 10.27 -1.79
CA LEU A 180 -2.08 8.95 -1.17
C LEU A 180 -0.78 8.13 -1.22
N ARG A 181 0.15 8.45 -2.15
CA ARG A 181 1.46 7.79 -2.24
C ARG A 181 2.29 7.95 -0.97
N MET A 182 2.12 9.04 -0.22
CA MET A 182 2.78 9.22 1.08
C MET A 182 2.32 8.17 2.08
N LEU A 183 1.02 7.86 2.13
CA LEU A 183 0.48 6.80 2.99
C LEU A 183 0.85 5.41 2.45
N ARG A 184 0.93 5.24 1.12
CA ARG A 184 1.46 4.01 0.51
C ARG A 184 2.91 3.76 0.91
N ALA A 185 3.74 4.79 1.11
CA ALA A 185 5.10 4.62 1.63
C ALA A 185 5.08 3.89 2.98
N ALA A 186 4.26 4.37 3.93
CA ALA A 186 4.07 3.72 5.23
C ALA A 186 3.52 2.29 5.11
N ARG A 187 2.56 2.07 4.21
CA ARG A 187 2.09 0.71 3.89
C ARG A 187 3.22 -0.18 3.39
N PHE A 188 4.04 0.26 2.43
CA PHE A 188 5.10 -0.58 1.88
C PHE A 188 6.24 -0.81 2.85
N VAL A 189 6.55 0.14 3.74
CA VAL A 189 7.44 -0.13 4.88
C VAL A 189 6.91 -1.32 5.68
N SER A 190 5.61 -1.34 5.98
CA SER A 190 4.99 -2.47 6.67
C SER A 190 5.01 -3.79 5.87
N GLN A 191 4.65 -3.75 4.59
CA GLN A 191 4.51 -4.96 3.77
C GLN A 191 5.84 -5.56 3.31
N LEU A 192 6.84 -4.72 3.07
CA LEU A 192 8.12 -5.10 2.48
C LEU A 192 9.26 -5.14 3.51
N ARG A 193 9.09 -4.48 4.67
CA ARG A 193 10.16 -4.23 5.64
C ARG A 193 11.33 -3.48 5.02
N PHE A 194 11.00 -2.52 4.15
CA PHE A 194 11.97 -1.63 3.51
C PHE A 194 12.08 -0.33 4.31
N GLY A 195 13.22 0.34 4.19
CA GLY A 195 13.36 1.75 4.57
C GLY A 195 12.78 2.68 3.52
N VAL A 196 12.88 3.99 3.77
CA VAL A 196 12.48 5.05 2.83
C VAL A 196 13.69 5.95 2.61
N ALA A 197 13.95 6.35 1.36
CA ALA A 197 15.04 7.26 1.06
C ALA A 197 14.83 8.63 1.75
N ASP A 198 15.91 9.28 2.19
CA ASP A 198 15.83 10.54 2.93
C ASP A 198 15.03 11.63 2.18
N ARG A 199 15.23 11.74 0.86
CA ARG A 199 14.49 12.69 0.00
C ARG A 199 12.97 12.45 0.03
N VAL A 200 12.56 11.18 0.09
CA VAL A 200 11.15 10.79 0.14
C VAL A 200 10.60 11.09 1.52
N GLN A 201 11.33 10.76 2.59
CA GLN A 201 10.91 11.08 3.95
C GLN A 201 10.74 12.60 4.17
N GLN A 202 11.68 13.41 3.67
CA GLN A 202 11.60 14.88 3.75
C GLN A 202 10.38 15.41 3.01
N ALA A 203 10.09 14.90 1.81
CA ALA A 203 8.91 15.30 1.06
C ALA A 203 7.60 14.87 1.73
N ILE A 204 7.55 13.68 2.36
CA ILE A 204 6.38 13.26 3.14
C ILE A 204 6.11 14.27 4.27
N VAL A 205 7.14 14.67 5.02
CA VAL A 205 6.99 15.66 6.10
C VAL A 205 6.46 16.99 5.57
N ALA A 206 7.04 17.49 4.47
CA ALA A 206 6.67 18.77 3.89
C ALA A 206 5.24 18.78 3.32
N MET A 207 4.77 17.64 2.82
CA MET A 207 3.52 17.54 2.06
C MET A 207 2.40 16.80 2.80
N ALA A 208 2.64 16.27 4.00
CA ALA A 208 1.64 15.54 4.80
C ALA A 208 0.25 16.22 4.85
N PRO A 209 0.11 17.56 5.01
CA PRO A 209 -1.19 18.21 5.01
C PRO A 209 -2.03 18.01 3.73
N GLN A 210 -1.38 17.74 2.59
CA GLN A 210 -2.07 17.50 1.31
C GLN A 210 -2.89 16.20 1.31
N LEU A 211 -2.59 15.26 2.22
CA LEU A 211 -3.33 14.01 2.37
C LEU A 211 -4.81 14.26 2.75
N SER A 212 -5.12 15.43 3.34
CA SER A 212 -6.50 15.87 3.63
C SER A 212 -7.40 16.00 2.40
N ARG A 213 -6.83 16.06 1.19
CA ARG A 213 -7.56 16.13 -0.08
C ARG A 213 -8.08 14.75 -0.52
N ILE A 214 -7.53 13.67 0.02
CA ILE A 214 -7.88 12.29 -0.35
C ILE A 214 -9.14 11.85 0.40
N THR A 215 -9.98 11.06 -0.27
CA THR A 215 -11.17 10.49 0.35
C THR A 215 -10.80 9.54 1.49
N VAL A 216 -11.60 9.54 2.54
CA VAL A 216 -11.35 8.75 3.75
C VAL A 216 -11.41 7.25 3.50
N GLU A 217 -12.18 6.81 2.51
CA GLU A 217 -12.28 5.41 2.10
C GLU A 217 -10.95 4.92 1.49
N ARG A 218 -10.30 5.75 0.65
CA ARG A 218 -8.97 5.42 0.11
C ARG A 218 -7.91 5.39 1.20
N VAL A 219 -8.01 6.31 2.17
CA VAL A 219 -7.16 6.30 3.37
C VAL A 219 -7.36 5.03 4.19
N ALA A 220 -8.60 4.63 4.45
CA ALA A 220 -8.94 3.43 5.22
C ALA A 220 -8.34 2.17 4.57
N VAL A 221 -8.46 2.01 3.26
CA VAL A 221 -7.86 0.89 2.52
C VAL A 221 -6.34 0.82 2.71
N GLU A 222 -5.64 1.95 2.68
CA GLU A 222 -4.19 1.97 2.90
C GLU A 222 -3.81 1.69 4.36
N LEU A 223 -4.60 2.15 5.33
CA LEU A 223 -4.42 1.85 6.76
C LEU A 223 -4.62 0.36 7.05
N ASP A 224 -5.68 -0.26 6.51
CA ASP A 224 -5.93 -1.70 6.65
C ASP A 224 -4.78 -2.52 6.07
N LYS A 225 -4.37 -2.20 4.84
CA LYS A 225 -3.27 -2.90 4.18
C LYS A 225 -1.93 -2.69 4.90
N MET A 226 -1.72 -1.53 5.52
CA MET A 226 -0.55 -1.28 6.37
C MET A 226 -0.61 -2.14 7.63
N LEU A 227 -1.78 -2.22 8.30
CA LEU A 227 -1.97 -3.06 9.49
C LEU A 227 -1.81 -4.54 9.21
N LEU A 228 -2.24 -5.01 8.04
CA LEU A 228 -2.10 -6.42 7.59
C LEU A 228 -0.69 -6.78 7.13
N GLY A 229 0.22 -5.81 7.01
CA GLY A 229 1.57 -6.07 6.53
C GLY A 229 2.42 -6.90 7.50
N ALA A 230 3.65 -7.19 7.08
CA ALA A 230 4.58 -8.03 7.82
C ALA A 230 5.22 -7.30 9.02
N ASP A 231 5.25 -5.97 9.01
CA ASP A 231 5.71 -5.13 10.11
C ASP A 231 4.87 -3.83 10.20
N PRO A 232 3.62 -3.94 10.66
CA PRO A 232 2.73 -2.78 10.75
C PRO A 232 3.27 -1.71 11.69
N VAL A 233 4.08 -2.08 12.68
CA VAL A 233 4.68 -1.12 13.62
C VAL A 233 5.63 -0.18 12.90
N ALA A 234 6.53 -0.69 12.04
CA ALA A 234 7.42 0.17 11.27
C ALA A 234 6.65 1.16 10.35
N GLY A 235 5.54 0.71 9.76
CA GLY A 235 4.64 1.57 8.98
C GLY A 235 3.99 2.67 9.81
N ILE A 236 3.44 2.31 10.99
CA ILE A 236 2.82 3.26 11.93
C ILE A 236 3.86 4.26 12.46
N GLU A 237 5.06 3.80 12.80
CA GLU A 237 6.16 4.66 13.25
C GLU A 237 6.53 5.68 12.18
N LEU A 238 6.66 5.27 10.91
CA LEU A 238 6.89 6.21 9.81
C LEU A 238 5.74 7.21 9.72
N MET A 239 4.49 6.73 9.68
CA MET A 239 3.29 7.58 9.56
C MET A 239 3.22 8.65 10.65
N VAL A 240 3.50 8.29 11.91
CA VAL A 240 3.44 9.24 13.02
C VAL A 240 4.67 10.16 13.01
N ARG A 241 5.87 9.64 12.76
CA ARG A 241 7.10 10.46 12.71
C ARG A 241 7.07 11.50 11.59
N THR A 242 6.43 11.21 10.47
CA THR A 242 6.34 12.14 9.34
C THR A 242 5.14 13.09 9.42
N GLY A 243 4.31 13.00 10.46
CA GLY A 243 3.12 13.84 10.63
C GLY A 243 1.91 13.42 9.77
N LEU A 244 2.00 12.34 8.99
CA LEU A 244 0.83 11.78 8.28
C LEU A 244 -0.25 11.36 9.27
N GLY A 245 0.15 10.81 10.41
CA GLY A 245 -0.75 10.37 11.48
C GLY A 245 -1.71 11.48 11.93
N GLU A 246 -1.23 12.73 12.02
CA GLU A 246 -2.06 13.88 12.43
C GLU A 246 -3.24 14.14 11.47
N VAL A 247 -3.09 13.76 10.20
CA VAL A 247 -4.11 13.96 9.17
C VAL A 247 -5.12 12.81 9.16
N VAL A 248 -4.65 11.56 9.22
CA VAL A 248 -5.50 10.39 8.96
C VAL A 248 -5.93 9.62 10.21
N LEU A 249 -5.09 9.60 11.25
CA LEU A 249 -5.29 8.83 12.47
C LEU A 249 -4.66 9.54 13.69
N PRO A 250 -5.10 10.78 14.00
CA PRO A 250 -4.44 11.63 15.00
C PRO A 250 -4.46 11.03 16.40
N GLU A 251 -5.43 10.17 16.70
CA GLU A 251 -5.50 9.51 18.01
C GLU A 251 -4.30 8.62 18.31
N VAL A 252 -3.67 8.02 17.29
CA VAL A 252 -2.46 7.21 17.49
C VAL A 252 -1.27 8.07 17.87
N GLY A 253 -1.10 9.23 17.23
CA GLY A 253 -0.09 10.23 17.63
C GLY A 253 -0.39 10.81 19.02
N GLY A 254 -1.66 11.05 19.32
CA GLY A 254 -2.13 11.57 20.61
C GLY A 254 -1.80 10.67 21.82
N MET A 255 -1.58 9.37 21.60
CA MET A 255 -1.13 8.46 22.67
C MET A 255 0.32 8.72 23.13
N ARG A 256 1.13 9.48 22.39
CA ARG A 256 2.49 9.87 22.82
C ARG A 256 2.48 10.88 23.97
N MET A 257 1.33 11.53 24.24
CA MET A 257 1.20 12.57 25.25
C MET A 257 0.95 11.98 26.64
N ALA A 258 2.02 11.68 27.39
CA ALA A 258 2.13 11.82 28.85
C ALA A 258 3.51 11.35 29.37
N ILE A 259 4.62 11.94 28.92
CA ILE A 259 5.86 11.87 29.71
C ILE A 259 5.66 12.84 30.89
N ASP A 260 5.36 12.30 32.06
CA ASP A 260 5.41 13.04 33.33
C ASP A 260 6.89 13.28 33.71
N GLU A 261 7.16 14.38 34.41
CA GLU A 261 8.49 14.76 34.94
C GLU A 261 9.13 13.62 35.76
N HIS A 262 8.32 12.68 36.27
CA HIS A 262 8.76 11.55 37.10
C HIS A 262 9.11 10.27 36.33
N HIS A 263 8.98 10.20 34.99
CA HIS A 263 9.36 9.03 34.17
C HIS A 263 8.72 7.67 34.58
N GLN A 264 7.66 7.67 35.40
CA GLN A 264 7.03 6.44 35.88
C GLN A 264 5.89 5.93 34.96
N HIS A 265 5.51 6.68 33.92
CA HIS A 265 4.46 6.27 33.01
C HIS A 265 5.01 5.71 31.70
N LYS A 266 4.63 4.46 31.40
CA LYS A 266 4.89 3.79 30.13
C LYS A 266 4.25 4.62 29.02
N ASP A 267 5.04 5.04 28.04
CA ASP A 267 4.57 5.69 26.83
C ASP A 267 3.43 4.84 26.23
N VAL A 268 2.19 5.36 26.30
CA VAL A 268 0.97 4.64 25.89
C VAL A 268 1.07 4.25 24.42
N TYR A 269 1.67 5.10 23.60
CA TYR A 269 1.91 4.80 22.19
C TYR A 269 2.86 3.59 22.04
N GLN A 270 4.01 3.58 22.73
CA GLN A 270 4.94 2.44 22.66
C GLN A 270 4.33 1.16 23.25
N HIS A 271 3.50 1.28 24.28
CA HIS A 271 2.74 0.16 24.81
C HIS A 271 1.77 -0.41 23.76
N SER A 272 0.97 0.42 23.11
CA SER A 272 0.07 -0.01 22.02
C SER A 272 0.81 -0.66 20.87
N LEU A 273 1.99 -0.14 20.49
CA LEU A 273 2.84 -0.80 19.48
C LEU A 273 3.35 -2.16 19.96
N THR A 274 3.72 -2.29 21.24
CA THR A 274 4.16 -3.56 21.83
C THR A 274 3.02 -4.58 21.85
N VAL A 275 1.82 -4.18 22.27
CA VAL A 275 0.62 -5.02 22.27
C VAL A 275 0.26 -5.46 20.86
N LEU A 276 0.36 -4.56 19.86
CA LEU A 276 0.18 -4.92 18.45
C LEU A 276 1.18 -6.00 18.01
N ARG A 277 2.48 -5.87 18.33
CA ARG A 277 3.47 -6.93 18.00
C ARG A 277 3.14 -8.26 18.67
N GLN A 278 2.72 -8.23 19.93
CA GLN A 278 2.36 -9.42 20.69
C GLN A 278 1.11 -10.09 20.12
N ALA A 279 0.09 -9.32 19.76
CA ALA A 279 -1.11 -9.83 19.11
C ALA A 279 -0.77 -10.54 17.79
N ILE A 280 0.08 -9.93 16.96
CA ILE A 280 0.54 -10.52 15.69
C ILE A 280 1.33 -11.81 15.92
N ALA A 281 2.15 -11.87 16.96
CA ALA A 281 2.94 -13.07 17.27
C ALA A 281 2.07 -14.26 17.72
N LEU A 282 0.81 -14.02 18.09
CA LEU A 282 -0.17 -15.02 18.52
C LEU A 282 -1.20 -15.35 17.42
N GLU A 283 -1.06 -14.80 16.21
CA GLU A 283 -1.94 -15.11 15.09
C GLU A 283 -1.54 -16.43 14.40
N ASP A 284 -2.35 -17.46 14.57
CA ASP A 284 -2.10 -18.77 13.95
C ASP A 284 -2.80 -18.95 12.58
N ALA A 285 -3.86 -18.18 12.32
CA ALA A 285 -4.67 -18.26 11.10
C ALA A 285 -4.33 -17.19 10.05
N GLY A 286 -3.20 -16.50 10.24
CA GLY A 286 -2.81 -15.33 9.45
C GLY A 286 -3.32 -14.00 10.02
N PRO A 287 -3.04 -12.88 9.33
CA PRO A 287 -3.36 -11.54 9.82
C PRO A 287 -4.86 -11.32 10.10
N ASP A 288 -5.20 -10.96 11.34
CA ASP A 288 -6.56 -10.59 11.75
C ASP A 288 -6.67 -9.06 11.85
N LEU A 289 -7.38 -8.47 10.90
CA LEU A 289 -7.53 -7.02 10.83
C LEU A 289 -8.27 -6.43 12.05
N VAL A 290 -9.30 -7.12 12.55
CA VAL A 290 -10.10 -6.65 13.69
C VAL A 290 -9.23 -6.67 14.95
N LEU A 291 -8.51 -7.77 15.18
CA LEU A 291 -7.60 -7.92 16.31
C LEU A 291 -6.48 -6.87 16.26
N ARG A 292 -5.84 -6.66 15.11
CA ARG A 292 -4.75 -5.68 14.97
C ARG A 292 -5.22 -4.24 15.17
N TRP A 293 -6.41 -3.89 14.67
CA TRP A 293 -7.02 -2.58 14.96
C TRP A 293 -7.31 -2.41 16.46
N ALA A 294 -7.90 -3.42 17.08
CA ALA A 294 -8.20 -3.39 18.51
C ALA A 294 -6.92 -3.27 19.35
N ALA A 295 -5.88 -4.05 19.04
CA ALA A 295 -4.59 -4.01 19.72
C ALA A 295 -3.92 -2.62 19.61
N LEU A 296 -3.94 -2.00 18.43
CA LEU A 296 -3.38 -0.66 18.24
C LEU A 296 -4.15 0.41 19.03
N LEU A 297 -5.47 0.28 19.13
CA LEU A 297 -6.34 1.31 19.71
C LEU A 297 -6.84 0.99 21.14
N HIS A 298 -6.40 -0.11 21.76
CA HIS A 298 -6.95 -0.55 23.05
C HIS A 298 -6.82 0.53 24.14
N ASP A 299 -5.72 1.27 24.13
CA ASP A 299 -5.43 2.32 25.11
C ASP A 299 -5.72 3.74 24.63
N ILE A 300 -6.41 3.89 23.50
CA ILE A 300 -6.69 5.20 22.87
C ILE A 300 -7.40 6.19 23.81
N GLY A 301 -8.12 5.69 24.83
CA GLY A 301 -8.84 6.48 25.83
C GLY A 301 -7.99 6.99 26.99
N LYS A 302 -6.77 6.47 27.20
CA LYS A 302 -5.92 6.84 28.36
C LYS A 302 -5.58 8.33 28.41
N PRO A 303 -5.15 8.99 27.30
CA PRO A 303 -4.84 10.43 27.35
C PRO A 303 -6.03 11.29 27.82
N ALA A 304 -7.25 10.93 27.42
CA ALA A 304 -8.47 11.68 27.76
C ALA A 304 -9.01 11.39 29.17
N THR A 305 -8.57 10.31 29.81
CA THR A 305 -9.05 9.87 31.13
C THR A 305 -8.00 10.01 32.24
N ARG A 306 -6.81 10.52 31.89
CA ARG A 306 -5.71 10.75 32.82
C ARG A 306 -6.15 11.67 33.97
N ARG A 307 -5.99 11.20 35.20
CA ARG A 307 -6.16 12.01 36.42
C ARG A 307 -4.93 11.86 37.32
N HIS A 308 -4.49 12.97 37.89
CA HIS A 308 -3.45 12.97 38.93
C HIS A 308 -4.12 12.74 40.28
N GLU A 309 -3.66 11.72 40.98
CA GLU A 309 -4.12 11.39 42.32
C GLU A 309 -3.34 12.22 43.35
N THR A 310 -3.92 12.41 44.54
CA THR A 310 -3.34 13.25 45.60
C THR A 310 -2.02 12.73 46.17
N ASP A 311 -1.66 11.47 45.90
CA ASP A 311 -0.42 10.81 46.30
C ASP A 311 0.69 10.87 45.24
N GLY A 312 0.46 11.60 44.13
CA GLY A 312 1.39 11.68 43.00
C GLY A 312 1.24 10.55 41.98
N GLY A 313 0.29 9.64 42.18
CA GLY A 313 -0.07 8.62 41.19
C GLY A 313 -0.87 9.18 40.02
N VAL A 314 -0.99 8.38 38.96
CA VAL A 314 -1.86 8.68 37.81
C VAL A 314 -2.81 7.51 37.56
N SER A 315 -4.09 7.82 37.43
CA SER A 315 -5.16 6.85 37.13
C SER A 315 -5.78 7.11 35.76
N PHE A 316 -6.37 6.05 35.18
CA PHE A 316 -7.04 6.04 33.88
C PHE A 316 -8.40 5.34 33.97
N HIS A 317 -9.21 5.73 34.97
CA HIS A 317 -10.51 5.11 35.19
C HIS A 317 -11.42 5.26 33.97
N HIS A 318 -12.06 4.17 33.57
CA HIS A 318 -12.99 4.12 32.43
C HIS A 318 -12.37 4.46 31.06
N HIS A 319 -11.05 4.31 30.91
CA HIS A 319 -10.37 4.52 29.63
C HIS A 319 -10.86 3.53 28.56
N GLU A 320 -11.30 2.34 28.94
CA GLU A 320 -11.91 1.34 28.06
C GLU A 320 -13.26 1.83 27.49
N VAL A 321 -14.09 2.47 28.32
CA VAL A 321 -15.39 3.06 27.91
C VAL A 321 -15.15 4.24 26.96
N VAL A 322 -14.25 5.14 27.34
CA VAL A 322 -13.89 6.32 26.54
C VAL A 322 -13.19 5.90 25.25
N GLY A 323 -12.29 4.92 25.33
CA GLY A 323 -11.55 4.35 24.21
C GLY A 323 -12.48 3.74 23.18
N ALA A 324 -13.41 2.88 23.60
CA ALA A 324 -14.42 2.30 22.72
C ALA A 324 -15.30 3.38 22.04
N LYS A 325 -15.61 4.49 22.73
CA LYS A 325 -16.32 5.63 22.13
C LYS A 325 -15.46 6.36 21.08
N MET A 326 -14.18 6.54 21.35
CA MET A 326 -13.22 7.17 20.43
C MET A 326 -13.02 6.32 19.17
N VAL A 327 -12.85 4.99 19.32
CA VAL A 327 -12.79 4.04 18.20
C VAL A 327 -14.03 4.15 17.32
N ARG A 328 -15.24 4.08 17.92
CA ARG A 328 -16.49 4.22 17.15
C ARG A 328 -16.54 5.52 16.36
N LYS A 329 -16.13 6.64 16.97
CA LYS A 329 -16.09 7.94 16.31
C LYS A 329 -15.10 7.93 15.14
N ARG A 330 -13.86 7.49 15.36
CA ARG A 330 -12.80 7.48 14.36
C ARG A 330 -13.12 6.57 13.18
N MET A 331 -13.56 5.34 13.44
CA MET A 331 -13.87 4.39 12.38
C MET A 331 -15.10 4.81 11.55
N ARG A 332 -16.10 5.45 12.15
CA ARG A 332 -17.21 6.06 11.40
C ARG A 332 -16.75 7.22 10.52
N THR A 333 -15.82 8.05 10.99
CA THR A 333 -15.19 9.11 10.19
C THR A 333 -14.44 8.52 9.00
N LEU A 334 -13.75 7.40 9.19
CA LEU A 334 -13.06 6.65 8.14
C LEU A 334 -13.98 5.76 7.28
N LYS A 335 -15.31 5.85 7.49
CA LYS A 335 -16.34 5.17 6.69
C LYS A 335 -16.25 3.64 6.71
N TYR A 336 -15.74 3.06 7.79
CA TYR A 336 -15.80 1.61 7.99
C TYR A 336 -17.25 1.12 8.11
N SER A 337 -17.45 -0.17 7.80
CA SER A 337 -18.74 -0.84 7.95
C SER A 337 -19.19 -0.85 9.41
N LYS A 338 -20.50 -0.91 9.64
CA LYS A 338 -21.05 -0.99 11.00
C LYS A 338 -20.47 -2.18 11.78
N GLN A 339 -20.37 -3.34 11.12
CA GLN A 339 -19.84 -4.56 11.71
C GLN A 339 -18.40 -4.36 12.21
N MET A 340 -17.52 -3.83 11.34
CA MET A 340 -16.12 -3.56 11.70
C MET A 340 -16.00 -2.57 12.87
N VAL A 341 -16.83 -1.53 12.89
CA VAL A 341 -16.87 -0.55 13.98
C VAL A 341 -17.29 -1.20 15.30
N ASP A 342 -18.32 -2.04 15.26
CA ASP A 342 -18.86 -2.71 16.44
C ASP A 342 -17.85 -3.73 16.98
N ASP A 343 -17.24 -4.55 16.12
CA ASP A 343 -16.27 -5.58 16.51
C ASP A 343 -15.01 -4.99 17.16
N VAL A 344 -14.36 -4.01 16.52
CA VAL A 344 -13.14 -3.38 17.08
C VAL A 344 -13.48 -2.63 18.36
N SER A 345 -14.56 -1.86 18.39
CA SER A 345 -14.92 -1.09 19.60
C SER A 345 -15.36 -1.97 20.77
N GLN A 346 -15.89 -3.17 20.50
CA GLN A 346 -16.20 -4.14 21.53
C GLN A 346 -14.91 -4.73 22.12
N LEU A 347 -13.93 -5.09 21.28
CA LEU A 347 -12.64 -5.59 21.78
C LEU A 347 -11.87 -4.54 22.58
N VAL A 348 -11.95 -3.26 22.21
CA VAL A 348 -11.32 -2.16 22.99
C VAL A 348 -12.04 -1.89 24.32
N TYR A 349 -13.30 -2.30 24.44
CA TYR A 349 -14.08 -2.14 25.67
C TYR A 349 -13.82 -3.25 26.70
N LEU A 350 -13.44 -4.45 26.23
CA LEU A 350 -13.12 -5.63 27.03
C LEU A 350 -11.71 -5.53 27.59
#